data_AF-A0A1N6UFA0-F1
#
_entry.id   AF-A0A1N6UFA0-F1
#
_cell.length_a   1.000
_cell.length_b   1.000
_cell.length_c   1.000
_cell.angle_alpha   90.00
_cell.angle_beta   90.00
_cell.angle_gamma   90.00
#
_symmetry.space_group_name_H-M   'P 1'
#
loop_
_entity.id
_entity.type
_entity.pdbx_description
1 polymer ?
#
loop_
_entity_poly.entity_id
_entity_poly.type
_entity_poly.pdbx_seq_one_letter_code
_entity_poly.pdbx_strand_id
1 'polypeptide(L)'
;MLFRGFFVFISCHVLKFFFNDIIMKKLFVFFLISFVLAVLNGYFFNYINDTYLHFDINYNKSQNISKNELNFIAIFIAPFIETFIFQHLPYLILSKWIRLNNKAFCIIIMSIIFASMHYYNWLYIVMTFFGGIILNNLYIYYYKHITNYSFIIAVLFHALFNLYGFLFIM
;
A
#
# COMPACT_ATOMS: atom_id res chain seq x y z
N MET A 1 34.90 17.36 35.64
CA MET A 1 34.36 17.51 34.27
C MET A 1 33.88 16.20 33.64
N LEU A 2 34.42 15.03 34.04
CA LEU A 2 34.04 13.70 33.49
C LEU A 2 32.62 13.20 33.83
N PHE A 3 32.02 13.60 34.96
CA PHE A 3 30.69 13.13 35.36
C PHE A 3 29.51 13.74 34.59
N ARG A 4 29.68 14.91 33.95
CA ARG A 4 28.63 15.54 33.12
C ARG A 4 28.47 14.85 31.76
N GLY A 5 29.55 14.29 31.19
CA GLY A 5 29.50 13.59 29.90
C GLY A 5 28.75 12.26 29.95
N PHE A 6 28.87 11.52 31.06
CA PHE A 6 28.26 10.19 31.21
C PHE A 6 26.73 10.25 31.36
N PHE A 7 26.22 11.25 32.08
CA PHE A 7 24.76 11.47 32.22
C PHE A 7 24.10 11.90 30.91
N VAL A 8 24.77 12.72 30.10
CA VAL A 8 24.28 13.14 28.78
C VAL A 8 24.24 11.96 27.82
N PHE A 9 25.24 11.06 27.88
CA PHE A 9 25.32 9.90 26.99
C PHE A 9 24.22 8.86 27.27
N ILE A 10 23.97 8.55 28.54
CA ILE A 10 22.88 7.64 28.96
C ILE A 10 21.52 8.23 28.61
N SER A 11 21.32 9.53 28.87
CA SER A 11 20.06 10.20 28.55
C SER A 11 19.76 10.15 27.04
N CYS A 12 20.78 10.26 26.19
CA CYS A 12 20.62 10.27 24.74
C CYS A 12 20.24 8.89 24.17
N HIS A 13 20.80 7.80 24.71
CA HIS A 13 20.43 6.43 24.29
C HIS A 13 19.05 6.01 24.78
N VAL A 14 18.70 6.34 26.03
CA VAL A 14 17.36 6.08 26.57
C VAL A 14 16.31 6.85 25.78
N LEU A 15 16.54 8.14 25.50
CA LEU A 15 15.65 8.92 24.63
C LEU A 15 15.53 8.30 23.24
N LYS A 16 16.62 7.88 22.61
CA LYS A 16 16.59 7.26 21.28
C LYS A 16 15.79 5.94 21.26
N PHE A 17 15.87 5.15 22.33
CA PHE A 17 15.08 3.94 22.51
C PHE A 17 13.59 4.27 22.67
N PHE A 18 13.22 5.18 23.59
CA PHE A 18 11.83 5.60 23.78
C PHE A 18 11.22 6.27 22.54
N PHE A 19 11.98 7.11 21.84
CA PHE A 19 11.52 7.74 20.59
C PHE A 19 11.33 6.71 19.47
N ASN A 20 12.22 5.72 19.37
CA ASN A 20 12.04 4.62 18.41
C ASN A 20 10.77 3.83 18.71
N ASP A 21 10.49 3.49 19.97
CA ASP A 21 9.28 2.77 20.34
C ASP A 21 7.99 3.55 19.99
N ILE A 22 7.97 4.86 20.24
CA ILE A 22 6.81 5.71 19.91
C ILE A 22 6.62 5.81 18.39
N ILE A 23 7.70 5.98 17.63
CA ILE A 23 7.63 6.05 16.16
C ILE A 23 7.15 4.71 15.60
N MET A 24 7.69 3.59 16.08
CA MET A 24 7.29 2.25 15.64
C MET A 24 5.82 1.95 15.95
N LYS A 25 5.33 2.35 17.12
CA LYS A 25 3.89 2.25 17.46
C LYS A 25 3.03 3.07 16.50
N LYS A 26 3.43 4.31 16.17
CA LYS A 26 2.70 5.15 15.21
C LYS A 26 2.68 4.55 13.81
N LEU A 27 3.81 4.02 13.34
CA LEU A 27 3.90 3.34 12.05
C LEU A 27 2.95 2.13 12.01
N PHE A 28 2.98 1.28 13.05
CA PHE A 28 2.12 0.12 13.14
C PHE A 28 0.62 0.49 13.16
N VAL A 29 0.24 1.47 13.97
CA VAL A 29 -1.16 1.97 13.99
C VAL A 29 -1.57 2.51 12.63
N PHE A 30 -0.69 3.25 11.95
CA PHE A 30 -0.97 3.78 10.62
C PHE A 30 -1.13 2.68 9.57
N PHE A 31 -0.35 1.59 9.67
CA PHE A 31 -0.52 0.39 8.85
C PHE A 31 -1.89 -0.24 9.07
N LEU A 32 -2.28 -0.47 10.34
CA LEU A 32 -3.56 -1.08 10.68
C LEU A 32 -4.74 -0.25 10.19
N ILE A 33 -4.72 1.06 10.43
CA ILE A 33 -5.79 1.97 9.97
C ILE A 33 -5.89 1.92 8.44
N SER A 34 -4.75 2.02 7.74
CA SER A 34 -4.72 1.91 6.28
C SER A 34 -5.29 0.57 5.80
N PHE A 35 -4.98 -0.53 6.50
CA PHE A 35 -5.43 -1.87 6.12
C PHE A 35 -6.94 -2.02 6.31
N VAL A 36 -7.47 -1.54 7.45
CA VAL A 36 -8.92 -1.49 7.69
C VAL A 36 -9.62 -0.66 6.62
N LEU A 37 -9.07 0.50 6.25
CA LEU A 37 -9.63 1.33 5.16
C LEU A 37 -9.63 0.60 3.82
N ALA A 38 -8.58 -0.17 3.50
CA ALA A 38 -8.51 -0.95 2.27
C ALA A 38 -9.57 -2.06 2.26
N VAL A 39 -9.75 -2.77 3.38
CA VAL A 39 -10.79 -3.80 3.54
C VAL A 39 -12.18 -3.20 3.41
N LEU A 40 -12.45 -2.07 4.06
CA LEU A 40 -13.73 -1.35 3.94
C LEU A 40 -14.00 -0.89 2.51
N ASN A 41 -12.98 -0.40 1.80
CA ASN A 41 -13.09 -0.06 0.38
C ASN A 41 -13.49 -1.29 -0.46
N GLY A 42 -12.86 -2.44 -0.23
CA GLY A 42 -13.21 -3.69 -0.89
C GLY A 42 -14.68 -4.10 -0.63
N TYR A 43 -15.11 -4.14 0.64
CA TYR A 43 -16.49 -4.48 0.99
C TYR A 43 -17.51 -3.50 0.40
N PHE A 44 -17.24 -2.21 0.44
CA PHE A 44 -18.13 -1.18 -0.08
C PHE A 44 -18.40 -1.38 -1.58
N PHE A 45 -17.35 -1.54 -2.38
CA PHE A 45 -17.50 -1.73 -3.83
C PHE A 45 -18.05 -3.12 -4.18
N ASN A 46 -17.71 -4.16 -3.41
CA ASN A 46 -18.32 -5.47 -3.60
C ASN A 46 -19.84 -5.43 -3.34
N TYR A 47 -20.27 -4.76 -2.27
CA TYR A 47 -21.70 -4.58 -1.97
C TYR A 47 -22.44 -3.83 -3.10
N ILE A 48 -21.83 -2.79 -3.68
CA ILE A 48 -22.42 -2.08 -4.82
C ILE A 48 -22.56 -3.02 -6.03
N ASN A 49 -21.52 -3.80 -6.32
CA ASN A 49 -21.55 -4.75 -7.42
C ASN A 49 -22.67 -5.79 -7.24
N ASP A 50 -22.72 -6.42 -6.06
CA ASP A 50 -23.67 -7.49 -5.76
C ASP A 50 -25.13 -7.03 -5.70
N THR A 51 -25.37 -5.76 -5.34
CA THR A 51 -26.74 -5.23 -5.19
C THR A 51 -27.28 -4.60 -6.47
N TYR A 52 -26.42 -3.96 -7.29
CA TYR A 52 -26.88 -3.09 -8.38
C TYR A 52 -26.36 -3.43 -9.77
N LEU A 53 -25.12 -3.91 -9.91
CA LEU A 53 -24.44 -3.98 -11.23
C LEU A 53 -24.22 -5.40 -11.73
N HIS A 54 -23.96 -6.35 -10.83
CA HIS A 54 -23.73 -7.76 -11.12
C HIS A 54 -22.64 -8.00 -12.18
N PHE A 55 -21.54 -7.25 -12.16
CA PHE A 55 -20.42 -7.52 -13.05
C PHE A 55 -19.80 -8.88 -12.73
N ASP A 56 -19.53 -9.67 -13.78
CA ASP A 56 -18.83 -10.94 -13.64
C ASP A 56 -17.34 -10.69 -13.35
N ILE A 57 -16.94 -11.09 -12.14
CA ILE A 57 -15.58 -11.01 -11.62
C ILE A 57 -14.60 -11.93 -12.40
N ASN A 58 -15.10 -12.85 -13.22
CA ASN A 58 -14.31 -13.83 -13.98
C ASN A 58 -14.17 -13.52 -15.48
N TYR A 59 -14.71 -12.39 -15.96
CA TYR A 59 -14.90 -12.11 -17.38
C TYR A 59 -13.62 -12.17 -18.26
N ASN A 60 -12.42 -12.06 -17.66
CA ASN A 60 -11.14 -12.05 -18.38
C ASN A 60 -10.12 -13.10 -17.90
N LYS A 61 -10.56 -14.26 -17.38
CA LYS A 61 -9.61 -15.31 -16.98
C LYS A 61 -8.91 -15.91 -18.21
N SER A 62 -7.57 -15.90 -18.18
CA SER A 62 -6.73 -16.64 -19.12
C SER A 62 -7.14 -18.11 -19.10
N GLN A 63 -7.51 -18.66 -20.26
CA GLN A 63 -7.90 -20.07 -20.39
C GLN A 63 -6.72 -21.04 -20.19
N ASN A 64 -5.47 -20.53 -20.20
CA ASN A 64 -4.26 -21.34 -20.20
C ASN A 64 -3.59 -21.47 -18.81
N ILE A 65 -4.10 -20.79 -17.78
CA ILE A 65 -3.54 -20.81 -16.42
C ILE A 65 -4.62 -21.25 -15.44
N SER A 66 -4.31 -22.19 -14.55
CA SER A 66 -5.28 -22.64 -13.55
C SER A 66 -5.64 -21.53 -12.56
N LYS A 67 -6.85 -21.61 -11.97
CA LYS A 67 -7.30 -20.64 -10.95
C LYS A 67 -6.30 -20.53 -9.79
N ASN A 68 -5.71 -21.64 -9.36
CA ASN A 68 -4.77 -21.68 -8.25
C ASN A 68 -3.44 -21.01 -8.60
N GLU A 69 -2.91 -21.22 -9.80
CA GLU A 69 -1.70 -20.54 -10.27
C GLU A 69 -1.91 -19.04 -10.41
N LEU A 70 -3.04 -18.61 -10.96
CA LEU A 70 -3.38 -17.20 -11.09
C LEU A 70 -3.46 -16.52 -9.71
N ASN A 71 -4.10 -17.17 -8.74
CA ASN A 71 -4.21 -16.65 -7.37
C ASN A 71 -2.84 -16.60 -6.68
N PHE A 72 -1.99 -17.61 -6.88
CA PHE A 72 -0.62 -17.60 -6.35
C PHE A 72 0.18 -16.41 -6.89
N ILE A 73 0.12 -16.17 -8.21
CA ILE A 73 0.76 -15.02 -8.84
C ILE A 73 0.19 -13.72 -8.26
N ALA A 74 -1.13 -13.59 -8.17
CA ALA A 74 -1.80 -12.39 -7.69
C ALA A 74 -1.47 -12.05 -6.23
N ILE A 75 -1.22 -13.05 -5.37
CA ILE A 75 -0.94 -12.84 -3.95
C ILE A 75 0.54 -12.63 -3.68
N PHE A 76 1.42 -13.37 -4.36
CA PHE A 76 2.85 -13.41 -4.00
C PHE A 76 3.78 -12.72 -4.99
N ILE A 77 3.45 -12.70 -6.29
CA ILE A 77 4.35 -12.20 -7.33
C ILE A 77 3.92 -10.80 -7.79
N ALA A 78 2.64 -10.64 -8.13
CA ALA A 78 2.09 -9.40 -8.62
C ALA A 78 2.33 -8.22 -7.66
N PRO A 79 2.18 -8.35 -6.32
CA PRO A 79 2.41 -7.24 -5.41
C PRO A 79 3.84 -6.69 -5.47
N PHE A 80 4.85 -7.50 -5.73
CA PHE A 80 6.23 -7.00 -5.89
C PHE A 80 6.36 -6.15 -7.15
N ILE A 81 5.90 -6.69 -8.28
CA ILE A 81 6.02 -6.05 -9.60
C ILE A 81 5.18 -4.78 -9.64
N GLU A 82 3.92 -4.86 -9.23
CA GLU A 82 2.98 -3.75 -9.23
C GLU A 82 3.42 -2.66 -8.26
N THR A 83 3.82 -3.00 -7.03
CA THR A 83 4.32 -2.01 -6.07
C THR A 83 5.57 -1.32 -6.59
N PHE A 84 6.43 -2.04 -7.31
CA PHE A 84 7.62 -1.42 -7.91
C PHE A 84 7.24 -0.43 -9.01
N ILE A 85 6.40 -0.86 -9.96
CA ILE A 85 6.06 -0.10 -11.17
C ILE A 85 5.11 1.07 -10.87
N PHE A 86 4.16 0.92 -9.94
CA PHE A 86 3.08 1.88 -9.73
C PHE A 86 3.21 2.70 -8.45
N GLN A 87 3.97 2.24 -7.45
CA GLN A 87 4.22 2.97 -6.21
C GLN A 87 5.65 3.52 -6.18
N HIS A 88 6.65 2.64 -6.21
CA HIS A 88 8.04 3.02 -5.95
C HIS A 88 8.62 3.90 -7.06
N LEU A 89 8.61 3.41 -8.30
CA LEU A 89 9.18 4.11 -9.45
C LEU A 89 8.49 5.46 -9.71
N PRO A 90 7.14 5.57 -9.77
CA PRO A 90 6.47 6.83 -10.02
C PRO A 90 6.71 7.85 -8.92
N TYR A 91 6.76 7.42 -7.65
CA TYR A 91 7.09 8.33 -6.57
C TYR A 91 8.51 8.89 -6.70
N LEU A 92 9.50 8.07 -7.06
CA LEU A 92 10.87 8.56 -7.29
C LEU A 92 10.93 9.55 -8.45
N ILE A 93 10.24 9.25 -9.56
CA ILE A 93 10.15 10.16 -10.71
C ILE A 93 9.50 11.48 -10.29
N LEU A 94 8.33 11.43 -9.66
CA LEU A 94 7.57 12.63 -9.27
C LEU A 94 8.31 13.45 -8.21
N SER A 95 8.83 12.81 -7.16
CA SER A 95 9.43 13.51 -6.02
C SER A 95 10.89 13.92 -6.24
N LYS A 96 11.69 13.14 -6.98
CA LYS A 96 13.13 13.42 -7.16
C LYS A 96 13.46 14.03 -8.51
N TRP A 97 12.86 13.53 -9.59
CA TRP A 97 13.19 14.01 -10.94
C TRP A 97 12.36 15.25 -11.31
N ILE A 98 11.04 15.15 -11.18
CA ILE A 98 10.11 16.26 -11.44
C ILE A 98 10.09 17.25 -10.27
N ARG A 99 10.49 16.80 -9.06
CA ARG A 99 10.52 17.61 -7.83
C ARG A 99 9.16 18.17 -7.43
N LEU A 100 8.12 17.36 -7.64
CA LEU A 100 6.76 17.67 -7.21
C LEU A 100 6.68 17.57 -5.67
N ASN A 101 6.61 18.73 -5.01
CA ASN A 101 6.60 18.80 -3.54
C ASN A 101 5.23 18.50 -2.92
N ASN A 102 4.15 18.63 -3.70
CA ASN A 102 2.80 18.39 -3.20
C ASN A 102 2.51 16.88 -3.15
N LYS A 103 2.58 16.30 -1.95
CA LYS A 103 2.35 14.87 -1.72
C LYS A 103 0.96 14.40 -2.13
N ALA A 104 -0.08 15.22 -1.96
CA ALA A 104 -1.43 14.85 -2.35
C ALA A 104 -1.51 14.65 -3.87
N PHE A 105 -0.87 15.54 -4.65
CA PHE A 105 -0.78 15.38 -6.10
C PHE A 105 0.03 14.13 -6.49
N CYS A 106 1.15 13.85 -5.82
CA CYS A 106 1.89 12.60 -6.05
C CYS A 106 0.98 11.38 -5.84
N ILE A 107 0.26 11.33 -4.71
CA ILE A 107 -0.66 10.22 -4.40
C ILE A 107 -1.72 10.08 -5.49
N ILE A 108 -2.39 11.18 -5.87
CA ILE A 108 -3.46 11.16 -6.87
C ILE A 108 -2.92 10.65 -8.22
N ILE A 109 -1.80 11.19 -8.71
CA ILE A 109 -1.21 10.78 -9.99
C ILE A 109 -0.85 9.29 -9.96
N MET A 110 -0.17 8.84 -8.90
CA MET A 110 0.20 7.44 -8.74
C MET A 110 -1.03 6.52 -8.69
N SER A 111 -2.11 6.96 -8.03
CA SER A 111 -3.36 6.20 -7.93
C SER A 111 -4.09 6.10 -9.26
N ILE A 112 -4.05 7.15 -10.09
CA ILE A 112 -4.62 7.13 -11.44
C ILE A 112 -3.85 6.13 -12.31
N ILE A 113 -2.51 6.14 -12.27
CA ILE A 113 -1.67 5.21 -13.03
C ILE A 113 -1.90 3.77 -12.56
N PHE A 114 -2.03 3.54 -11.26
CA PHE A 114 -2.30 2.21 -10.72
C PHE A 114 -3.69 1.70 -11.16
N ALA A 115 -4.73 2.53 -10.98
CA ALA A 115 -6.10 2.17 -11.31
C ALA A 115 -6.33 1.96 -12.80
N SER A 116 -5.62 2.71 -13.66
CA SER A 116 -5.76 2.55 -15.10
C SER A 116 -5.45 1.12 -15.51
N MET A 117 -4.44 0.47 -14.94
CA MET A 117 -4.07 -0.91 -15.30
C MET A 117 -5.07 -2.01 -14.90
N HIS A 118 -6.19 -1.65 -14.26
CA HIS A 118 -7.20 -2.57 -13.74
C HIS A 118 -8.49 -2.57 -14.57
N TYR A 119 -8.39 -2.77 -15.89
CA TYR A 119 -9.47 -2.64 -16.88
C TYR A 119 -10.57 -3.72 -16.88
N TYR A 120 -10.87 -4.35 -15.74
CA TYR A 120 -11.90 -5.40 -15.66
C TYR A 120 -13.31 -4.85 -15.90
N ASN A 121 -13.67 -3.83 -15.13
CA ASN A 121 -14.89 -3.04 -15.30
C ASN A 121 -14.69 -1.67 -14.63
N TRP A 122 -15.52 -0.70 -14.97
CA TRP A 122 -15.35 0.67 -14.49
C TRP A 122 -15.50 0.78 -12.96
N LEU A 123 -16.35 -0.04 -12.33
CA LEU A 123 -16.53 -0.03 -10.86
C LEU A 123 -15.24 -0.48 -10.18
N TYR A 124 -14.58 -1.50 -10.73
CA TYR A 124 -13.31 -2.01 -10.26
C TYR A 124 -12.15 -1.00 -10.48
N ILE A 125 -12.15 -0.25 -11.58
CA ILE A 125 -11.21 0.89 -11.77
C ILE A 125 -11.41 1.93 -10.67
N VAL A 126 -12.66 2.28 -10.32
CA VAL A 126 -12.93 3.24 -9.25
C VAL A 126 -12.51 2.67 -7.88
N MET A 127 -12.83 1.41 -7.59
CA MET A 127 -12.39 0.73 -6.36
C MET A 127 -10.86 0.74 -6.22
N THR A 128 -10.15 0.39 -7.30
CA THR A 128 -8.68 0.34 -7.33
C THR A 128 -8.05 1.73 -7.27
N PHE A 129 -8.71 2.78 -7.75
CA PHE A 129 -8.27 4.16 -7.54
C PHE A 129 -8.25 4.54 -6.06
N PHE A 130 -9.33 4.28 -5.32
CA PHE A 130 -9.36 4.51 -3.87
C PHE A 130 -8.40 3.60 -3.10
N GLY A 131 -8.29 2.32 -3.50
CA GLY A 131 -7.28 1.41 -2.97
C GLY A 131 -5.85 1.92 -3.21
N GLY A 132 -5.59 2.45 -4.41
CA GLY A 132 -4.35 3.11 -4.79
C GLY A 132 -4.04 4.32 -3.91
N ILE A 133 -5.03 5.16 -3.58
CA ILE A 133 -4.84 6.30 -2.66
C ILE A 133 -4.33 5.80 -1.30
N ILE A 134 -4.94 4.74 -0.76
CA ILE A 134 -4.56 4.16 0.53
C ILE A 134 -3.13 3.61 0.47
N LEU A 135 -2.83 2.78 -0.53
CA LEU A 135 -1.51 2.16 -0.70
C LEU A 135 -0.40 3.20 -0.96
N ASN A 136 -0.66 4.20 -1.80
CA ASN A 136 0.30 5.25 -2.12
C ASN A 136 0.56 6.17 -0.92
N ASN A 137 -0.48 6.50 -0.15
CA ASN A 137 -0.32 7.23 1.10
C ASN A 137 0.51 6.44 2.12
N LEU A 138 0.27 5.13 2.24
CA LEU A 138 1.06 4.21 3.07
C LEU A 138 2.52 4.19 2.65
N TYR A 139 2.78 3.96 1.37
CA TYR A 139 4.14 3.95 0.84
C TYR A 139 4.89 5.26 1.13
N ILE A 140 4.29 6.43 0.86
CA ILE A 140 4.93 7.74 1.08
C ILE A 140 5.17 8.01 2.57
N TYR A 141 4.22 7.64 3.43
CA TYR A 141 4.37 7.77 4.88
C TYR A 141 5.58 6.98 5.37
N TYR A 142 5.68 5.70 4.98
CA TYR A 142 6.80 4.86 5.33
C TYR A 142 8.12 5.31 4.68
N TYR A 143 8.08 5.80 3.44
CA TYR A 143 9.26 6.34 2.76
C TYR A 143 9.87 7.51 3.54
N LYS A 144 9.03 8.35 4.18
CA LYS A 144 9.49 9.48 5.00
C LYS A 144 10.12 9.05 6.32
N HIS A 145 9.64 7.96 6.93
CA HIS A 145 10.02 7.57 8.30
C HIS A 145 11.06 6.45 8.34
N ILE A 146 10.96 5.45 7.46
CA ILE A 146 11.88 4.31 7.35
C ILE A 146 12.08 3.91 5.87
N THR A 147 12.74 4.80 5.11
CA THR A 147 12.92 4.72 3.65
C THR A 147 13.37 3.35 3.13
N ASN A 148 14.32 2.70 3.83
CA ASN A 148 14.87 1.41 3.38
C ASN A 148 13.86 0.27 3.38
N TYR A 149 12.81 0.37 4.20
CA TYR A 149 11.79 -0.69 4.35
C TYR A 149 10.45 -0.32 3.69
N SER A 150 10.28 0.91 3.21
CA SER A 150 8.98 1.39 2.72
C SER A 150 8.45 0.59 1.54
N PHE A 151 9.34 0.13 0.65
CA PHE A 151 8.98 -0.73 -0.47
C PHE A 151 8.44 -2.08 0.01
N ILE A 152 9.19 -2.80 0.84
CA ILE A 152 8.80 -4.13 1.34
C ILE A 152 7.54 -4.07 2.20
N ILE A 153 7.35 -3.01 2.98
CA ILE A 153 6.13 -2.81 3.77
C ILE A 153 4.91 -2.58 2.87
N ALA A 154 5.07 -1.81 1.79
CA ALA A 154 3.99 -1.62 0.81
C ALA A 154 3.67 -2.92 0.04
N VAL A 155 4.69 -3.71 -0.33
CA VAL A 155 4.50 -5.03 -0.93
C VAL A 155 3.75 -5.97 0.02
N LEU A 156 4.15 -6.01 1.30
CA LEU A 156 3.47 -6.81 2.32
C LEU A 156 2.02 -6.38 2.49
N PHE A 157 1.77 -5.07 2.57
CA PHE A 157 0.41 -4.54 2.66
C PHE A 157 -0.45 -4.97 1.47
N HIS A 158 0.09 -4.85 0.26
CA HIS A 158 -0.61 -5.21 -0.97
C HIS A 158 -0.87 -6.72 -1.05
N ALA A 159 0.12 -7.56 -0.72
CA ALA A 159 -0.03 -9.02 -0.65
C ALA A 159 -1.09 -9.45 0.38
N LEU A 160 -1.11 -8.82 1.57
CA LEU A 160 -2.13 -9.10 2.59
C LEU A 160 -3.54 -8.70 2.13
N PHE A 161 -3.67 -7.59 1.40
CA PHE A 161 -4.95 -7.18 0.84
C PHE A 161 -5.43 -8.16 -0.25
N ASN A 162 -4.54 -8.62 -1.12
CA ASN A 162 -4.87 -9.61 -2.15
C ASN A 162 -5.22 -10.97 -1.53
N LEU A 163 -4.51 -11.37 -0.46
CA LEU A 163 -4.85 -12.57 0.31
C LEU A 163 -6.24 -12.45 0.94
N TYR A 164 -6.57 -11.28 1.51
CA TYR A 164 -7.92 -11.01 2.00
C TYR A 164 -8.98 -11.15 0.89
N GLY A 165 -8.75 -10.53 -0.28
CA GLY A 165 -9.66 -10.65 -1.42
C GLY A 165 -9.87 -12.10 -1.86
N PHE A 166 -8.79 -12.89 -1.89
CA PHE A 166 -8.85 -14.31 -2.20
C PHE A 166 -9.64 -15.14 -1.16
N LEU A 167 -9.53 -14.82 0.14
CA LEU A 167 -10.15 -15.60 1.21
C LEU A 167 -11.62 -15.23 1.47
N PHE A 168 -12.02 -13.99 1.24
CA PHE A 168 -13.31 -13.46 1.72
C PHE A 168 -14.21 -12.84 0.65
N ILE A 169 -13.70 -12.58 -0.56
CA ILE A 169 -14.48 -11.93 -1.64
C ILE A 169 -14.64 -12.88 -2.85
N MET A 170 -13.59 -13.58 -3.24
CA MET A 170 -13.59 -14.55 -4.36
C MET A 170 -14.19 -15.91 -4.03
#